data_AF-A0A2K8SPX7-F1
#
_entry.id   AF-A0A2K8SPX7-F1
#
_cell.length_a   1.000
_cell.length_b   1.000
_cell.length_c   1.000
_cell.angle_alpha   90.00
_cell.angle_beta   90.00
_cell.angle_gamma   90.00
#
_symmetry.space_group_name_H-M   'P 1'
#
loop_
_entity.id
_entity.type
_entity.pdbx_description
1 polymer ?
#
loop_
_entity_poly.entity_id
_entity_poly.type
_entity_poly.pdbx_seq_one_letter_code
_entity_poly.pdbx_strand_id
1 'polypeptide(L)' 'MGKLYRQFLALLGGTIAHTHSKLAATVVEHGGLIWAIDALQPEGHGSLLYVLYEVLSGTPVSAIQLQQGVNIAVRCRS' A
#
# COMPACT_ATOMS: atom_id res chain seq x y z
N MET A 1 -8.87 4.97 -23.03
CA MET A 1 -7.97 4.23 -22.13
C MET A 1 -7.04 3.33 -22.93
N GLY A 2 -5.75 3.68 -23.00
CA GLY A 2 -4.78 3.06 -23.92
C GLY A 2 -4.15 1.75 -23.44
N LYS A 3 -3.46 1.04 -24.36
CA LYS A 3 -2.76 -0.24 -24.15
C LYS A 3 -1.82 -0.24 -22.94
N LEU A 4 -1.17 0.90 -22.67
CA LEU A 4 -0.25 1.07 -21.54
C LEU A 4 -0.96 0.92 -20.17
N TYR A 5 -2.18 1.45 -20.03
CA TYR A 5 -2.96 1.35 -18.80
C TYR A 5 -3.39 -0.10 -18.51
N ARG A 6 -3.76 -0.85 -19.54
CA ARG A 6 -4.06 -2.29 -19.42
C ARG A 6 -2.82 -3.12 -19.10
N GLN A 7 -1.67 -2.74 -19.64
CA GLN A 7 -0.39 -3.39 -19.31
C GLN A 7 0.06 -3.08 -17.87
N PHE A 8 -0.17 -1.85 -17.39
CA PHE A 8 0.05 -1.46 -16.00
C PHE A 8 -0.87 -2.23 -15.04
N LEU A 9 -2.17 -2.33 -15.36
CA LEU A 9 -3.13 -3.14 -14.59
C LEU A 9 -2.80 -4.64 -14.64
N ALA A 10 -2.30 -5.17 -15.75
CA ALA A 10 -1.88 -6.56 -15.87
C ALA A 10 -0.60 -6.84 -15.08
N LEU A 11 0.33 -5.88 -15.02
CA LEU A 11 1.51 -5.97 -14.17
C LEU A 11 1.12 -5.96 -12.70
N LEU A 12 0.17 -5.10 -12.29
CA LEU A 12 -0.39 -5.11 -10.94
C LEU A 12 -1.10 -6.45 -10.66
N GLY A 13 -2.02 -6.90 -11.51
CA GLY A 13 -2.79 -8.14 -11.31
C GLY A 13 -1.94 -9.41 -11.29
N GLY A 14 -0.90 -9.51 -12.12
CA GLY A 14 0.00 -10.66 -12.18
C GLY A 14 1.05 -10.69 -11.06
N THR A 15 1.50 -9.52 -10.58
CA THR A 15 2.38 -9.47 -9.41
C THR A 15 1.62 -9.70 -8.11
N ILE A 16 0.36 -9.29 -8.00
CA ILE A 16 -0.43 -9.39 -6.76
C ILE A 16 -0.50 -10.84 -6.24
N ALA A 17 -0.81 -11.85 -7.08
CA ALA A 17 -0.95 -13.22 -6.58
C ALA A 17 0.39 -13.83 -6.09
N HIS A 18 1.47 -13.65 -6.85
CA HIS A 18 2.79 -14.14 -6.45
C HIS A 18 3.32 -13.39 -5.22
N THR A 19 3.09 -12.07 -5.17
CA THR A 19 3.45 -11.24 -4.03
C THR A 19 2.64 -11.63 -2.78
N HIS A 20 1.34 -11.88 -2.89
CA HIS A 20 0.51 -12.36 -1.78
C HIS A 20 1.00 -13.70 -1.24
N SER A 21 1.32 -14.66 -2.11
CA SER A 21 1.86 -15.96 -1.68
C SER A 21 3.19 -15.82 -0.93
N LYS A 22 4.08 -14.94 -1.39
CA LYS A 22 5.33 -14.63 -0.69
C LYS A 22 5.08 -13.96 0.66
N LEU A 23 4.22 -12.95 0.71
CA LEU A 23 3.88 -12.26 1.94
C LEU A 23 3.23 -13.19 2.97
N ALA A 24 2.35 -14.08 2.53
CA ALA A 24 1.73 -15.09 3.38
C ALA A 24 2.79 -16.07 3.93
N ALA A 25 3.73 -16.52 3.09
CA ALA A 25 4.85 -17.34 3.54
C ALA A 25 5.74 -16.62 4.57
N THR A 26 6.05 -15.34 4.35
CA THR A 26 6.83 -14.51 5.30
C THR A 26 6.12 -14.37 6.65
N VAL A 27 4.79 -14.20 6.66
CA VAL A 27 4.00 -14.16 7.91
C VAL A 27 4.05 -15.51 8.63
N VAL A 28 3.96 -16.62 7.91
CA VAL A 28 4.07 -17.97 8.50
C VAL A 28 5.48 -18.22 9.07
N GLU A 29 6.52 -17.80 8.35
CA GLU A 29 7.92 -18.01 8.74
C GLU A 29 8.31 -17.21 9.99
N HIS A 30 7.90 -15.95 10.08
CA HIS A 30 8.34 -15.05 11.15
C HIS A 30 7.30 -14.81 12.24
N GLY A 31 6.02 -15.10 11.97
CA GLY A 31 4.88 -14.71 12.81
C GLY A 31 4.67 -13.19 12.83
N GLY A 32 3.50 -12.70 12.40
CA GLY A 32 3.18 -11.27 12.53
C GLY A 32 2.21 -10.71 11.50
N LEU A 33 2.20 -9.38 11.38
CA LEU A 33 1.40 -8.61 10.42
C LEU A 33 2.33 -7.83 9.48
N ILE A 34 1.96 -7.75 8.20
CA ILE A 34 2.67 -6.91 7.24
C ILE A 34 1.82 -5.67 6.99
N TRP A 35 2.46 -4.50 7.14
CA TRP A 35 1.83 -3.19 6.94
C TRP A 35 2.40 -2.51 5.70
N ALA A 36 1.55 -1.82 4.95
CA ALA A 36 1.97 -0.98 3.84
C ALA A 36 1.36 0.42 3.96
N ILE A 37 2.09 1.41 3.44
CA ILE A 37 1.67 2.79 3.34
C ILE A 37 1.67 3.16 1.86
N ASP A 38 0.56 3.70 1.38
CA ASP A 38 0.47 4.28 0.03
C ASP A 38 0.18 5.78 0.13
N ALA A 39 0.60 6.54 -0.88
CA ALA A 39 0.41 7.97 -0.97
C ALA A 39 -0.33 8.32 -2.27
N LEU A 40 -1.57 8.78 -2.15
CA LEU A 40 -2.40 9.20 -3.25
C LEU A 40 -2.44 10.72 -3.31
N GLN A 41 -2.17 11.30 -4.49
CA GLN A 41 -2.38 12.73 -4.72
C GLN A 41 -3.79 12.96 -5.29
N PRO A 42 -4.74 13.55 -4.53
CA PRO A 42 -6.02 13.94 -5.09
C PRO A 42 -5.84 15.08 -6.10
N GLU A 43 -6.57 15.01 -7.21
CA GLU A 43 -6.48 16.01 -8.28
C GLU A 43 -6.78 17.43 -7.75
N GLY A 44 -5.95 18.40 -8.13
CA GLY A 44 -6.14 19.81 -7.76
C GLY A 44 -5.76 20.19 -6.33
N HIS A 45 -5.26 19.25 -5.51
CA HIS A 45 -4.85 19.52 -4.13
C HIS A 45 -3.33 19.32 -3.95
N GLY A 46 -2.64 20.33 -3.43
CA GLY A 46 -1.20 20.31 -3.13
C GLY A 46 -0.81 19.46 -1.91
N SER A 47 -1.59 18.43 -1.61
CA SER A 47 -1.47 17.56 -0.44
C SER A 47 -1.52 16.09 -0.87
N LEU A 48 -0.90 15.20 -0.08
CA LEU A 48 -0.94 13.76 -0.26
C LEU A 48 -1.83 13.13 0.80
N LEU A 49 -2.67 12.18 0.39
CA LEU A 49 -3.41 11.29 1.28
C LEU A 49 -2.58 10.02 1.47
N TYR A 50 -2.10 9.80 2.69
CA TYR A 50 -1.39 8.60 3.08
C TYR A 50 -2.36 7.60 3.70
N VAL A 51 -2.31 6.35 3.25
CA VAL A 51 -3.18 5.27 3.75
C VAL A 51 -2.33 4.13 4.26
N LEU A 52 -2.52 3.75 5.52
CA LEU A 52 -1.93 2.58 6.15
C LEU A 52 -2.92 1.41 6.06
N TYR A 53 -2.47 0.25 5.56
CA TYR A 53 -3.29 -0.96 5.47
C TYR A 53 -2.50 -2.22 5.80
N GLU A 54 -3.20 -3.24 6.28
CA GLU A 54 -2.65 -4.59 6.44
C GLU A 54 -2.64 -5.28 5.07
N VAL A 55 -1.49 -5.82 4.67
CA VAL A 55 -1.24 -6.17 3.27
C VAL A 55 -2.02 -7.42 2.82
N LEU A 56 -2.19 -8.43 3.67
CA LEU A 56 -2.81 -9.69 3.25
C LEU A 56 -4.34 -9.59 3.13
N SER A 57 -4.99 -8.84 4.01
CA SER A 57 -6.43 -8.58 3.96
C SER A 57 -6.79 -7.37 3.10
N GLY A 58 -5.83 -6.48 2.83
CA GLY A 58 -6.08 -5.20 2.18
C GLY A 58 -6.90 -4.23 3.04
N THR A 59 -7.06 -4.52 4.34
CA THR A 59 -7.91 -3.71 5.22
C THR A 59 -7.21 -2.39 5.56
N PRO A 60 -7.78 -1.22 5.19
CA PRO A 60 -7.27 0.06 5.62
C PRO A 60 -7.48 0.23 7.12
N VAL A 61 -6.45 0.70 7.81
CA VAL A 61 -6.47 0.87 9.28
C VAL A 61 -6.36 2.32 9.69
N SER A 62 -5.66 3.15 8.93
CA SER A 62 -5.58 4.59 9.19
C SER A 62 -5.27 5.37 7.92
N ALA A 63 -5.66 6.64 7.89
CA ALA A 63 -5.30 7.55 6.81
C ALA A 63 -5.03 8.96 7.36
N ILE A 64 -4.11 9.69 6.71
CA ILE A 64 -3.81 11.07 7.05
C ILE A 64 -3.52 11.88 5.78
N GLN A 65 -4.04 13.10 5.71
CA GLN A 65 -3.76 14.03 4.63
C GLN A 65 -2.73 15.06 5.09
N LEU A 66 -1.62 15.18 4.36
CA LEU A 66 -0.51 16.06 4.69
C LEU A 66 -0.08 16.89 3.48
N GLN A 67 0.46 18.07 3.73
CA GLN A 67 1.12 18.84 2.68
C GLN A 67 2.40 18.13 2.23
N GLN A 68 2.85 18.42 1.00
CA GLN A 68 4.09 17.85 0.47
C GLN A 68 5.30 18.26 1.32
N GLY A 69 6.26 17.34 1.48
CA GLY A 69 7.50 17.59 2.21
C GLY A 69 7.48 17.26 3.71
N VAL A 70 6.37 16.69 4.22
CA VAL A 70 6.27 16.24 5.62
C VAL A 70 6.83 14.81 5.76
N ASN A 71 7.64 14.56 6.79
CA ASN A 71 8.16 13.23 7.12
C ASN A 71 7.14 12.46 7.95
N ILE A 72 6.89 11.20 7.59
CA ILE A 72 5.93 10.32 8.28
C ILE A 72 6.70 9.19 8.94
N ALA A 73 6.56 9.08 10.25
CA ALA A 73 7.01 7.93 11.02
C ALA A 73 5.79 7.14 11.51
N VAL A 74 5.76 5.84 11.20
CA VAL A 74 4.76 4.94 11.76
C VAL A 74 5.36 4.23 12.98
N ARG A 75 4.72 4.43 14.14
CA ARG A 75 5.12 3.77 15.39
C ARG A 75 4.11 2.66 15.69
N CYS A 76 4.51 1.41 15.47
CA CYS A 76 3.78 0.26 15.99
C CYS A 76 4.00 0.19 17.51
N ARG A 77 2.92 0.20 18.29
CA ARG A 77 2.94 -0.25 19.69
C ARG A 77 2.45 -1.69 19.72
N SER A 78 3.31 -2.59 20.22
CA SER A 78 2.98 -3.97 20.59
C SER A 78 2.12 -3.99 21.84
#